data_AF-A0A165JZ67-F1
#
_entry.id   AF-A0A165JZ67-F1
#
_cell.length_a   1.000
_cell.length_b   1.000
_cell.length_c   1.000
_cell.angle_alpha   90.00
_cell.angle_beta   90.00
_cell.angle_gamma   90.00
#
_symmetry.space_group_name_H-M   'P 1'
#
loop_
_entity.id
_entity.type
_entity.pdbx_description
1 polymer ?
#
loop_
_entity_poly.entity_id
_entity_poly.type
_entity_poly.pdbx_seq_one_letter_code
_entity_poly.pdbx_strand_id
1 'polypeptide(L)' 'MCPVLLGPMLPRRDCNKAEYDVWCWTMLILFCLWRHPCELKGLEETWTNVFKCTEFDKDAM' A
#
# COMPACT_ATOMS: atom_id res chain seq x y z
N MET A 1 -23.14 14.63 20.89
CA MET A 1 -22.27 14.46 19.69
C MET A 1 -21.15 13.52 20.06
N CYS A 2 -20.96 12.43 19.30
CA CYS A 2 -19.83 11.52 19.48
C CYS A 2 -18.70 11.98 18.56
N PRO A 3 -17.48 12.27 19.06
CA PRO A 3 -16.36 12.62 18.19
C PRO A 3 -15.97 11.42 17.33
N VAL A 4 -15.90 11.61 16.02
CA VAL A 4 -15.38 10.61 15.10
C VAL A 4 -13.86 10.73 15.11
N LEU A 5 -13.18 9.71 15.65
CA LEU A 5 -11.74 9.60 15.51
C LEU A 5 -11.43 9.16 14.08
N LEU A 6 -10.98 10.10 13.26
CA LEU A 6 -10.42 9.77 11.95
C LEU A 6 -8.97 9.33 12.17
N GLY A 7 -8.62 8.16 11.63
CA GLY A 7 -7.25 7.68 11.62
C GLY A 7 -6.30 8.61 10.84
N PRO A 8 -4.99 8.30 10.81
CA PRO A 8 -4.04 9.07 10.03
C PRO A 8 -4.46 9.11 8.55
N MET A 9 -4.17 10.22 7.89
CA MET A 9 -4.44 10.37 6.46
C MET A 9 -3.65 9.33 5.65
N LEU A 10 -4.23 8.88 4.53
CA LEU A 10 -3.49 8.09 3.56
C LEU A 10 -2.25 8.89 3.10
N PRO A 11 -1.09 8.25 2.97
CA PRO A 11 0.11 8.90 2.45
C PRO A 11 -0.16 9.46 1.05
N ARG A 12 0.58 10.50 0.66
CA ARG A 12 0.51 11.05 -0.71
C ARG A 12 1.54 10.38 -1.61
N ARG A 13 1.16 10.14 -2.86
CA ARG A 13 2.04 9.53 -3.87
C ARG A 13 3.21 10.43 -4.26
N ASP A 14 3.00 11.74 -4.29
CA ASP A 14 3.89 12.74 -4.86
C ASP A 14 4.85 13.38 -3.83
N CYS A 15 5.14 12.69 -2.72
CA CYS A 15 6.03 13.20 -1.68
C CYS A 15 7.49 12.68 -1.82
N ASN A 16 8.24 12.66 -0.72
CA ASN A 16 9.61 12.16 -0.65
C ASN A 16 9.68 10.63 -0.80
N LYS A 17 10.90 10.10 -1.02
CA LYS A 17 11.12 8.65 -1.26
C LYS A 17 10.63 7.75 -0.12
N ALA A 18 10.76 8.18 1.14
CA ALA A 18 10.32 7.38 2.28
C ALA A 18 8.79 7.31 2.35
N GLU A 19 8.11 8.44 2.17
CA GLU A 19 6.65 8.49 2.10
C GLU A 19 6.10 7.76 0.87
N TYR A 20 6.81 7.79 -0.25
CA TYR A 20 6.44 7.02 -1.43
C TYR A 20 6.46 5.51 -1.18
N ASP A 21 7.46 5.00 -0.44
CA ASP A 21 7.51 3.58 -0.09
C ASP A 21 6.34 3.18 0.84
N VAL A 22 5.98 4.06 1.79
CA VAL A 22 4.78 3.89 2.64
C VAL A 22 3.50 3.95 1.81
N TRP A 23 3.44 4.81 0.79
CA TRP A 23 2.33 4.86 -0.14
C TRP A 23 2.18 3.55 -0.92
N CYS A 24 3.28 3.03 -1.48
CA CYS A 24 3.29 1.73 -2.16
C CYS A 24 2.80 0.60 -1.25
N TRP A 25 3.30 0.52 -0.02
CA TRP A 25 2.82 -0.42 1.00
C TRP A 25 1.31 -0.29 1.25
N THR A 26 0.82 0.94 1.39
CA THR A 26 -0.59 1.21 1.68
C THR A 26 -1.47 0.74 0.52
N MET A 27 -1.06 1.02 -0.72
CA MET A 27 -1.81 0.61 -1.90
C MET A 27 -1.82 -0.92 -2.06
N LEU A 28 -0.70 -1.59 -1.82
CA LEU A 28 -0.63 -3.05 -1.86
C LEU A 28 -1.58 -3.69 -0.84
N ILE A 29 -1.62 -3.17 0.38
CA ILE A 29 -2.51 -3.71 1.42
C ILE A 29 -3.99 -3.53 1.07
N LEU A 30 -4.34 -2.37 0.49
CA LEU A 30 -5.73 -2.04 0.21
C LEU A 30 -6.25 -2.72 -1.05
N PHE A 31 -5.39 -2.93 -2.05
CA PHE A 31 -5.83 -3.32 -3.40
C PHE A 31 -5.22 -4.61 -3.94
N CYS A 32 -4.19 -5.17 -3.29
CA CYS A 32 -3.75 -6.52 -3.62
C CYS A 32 -4.62 -7.53 -2.86
N LEU A 33 -4.90 -8.69 -3.47
CA LEU A 33 -5.53 -9.79 -2.75
C LEU A 33 -4.44 -10.58 -2.04
N TRP A 34 -4.41 -10.51 -0.71
CA TRP A 34 -3.43 -11.22 0.11
C TRP A 34 -4.12 -11.87 1.31
N ARG A 35 -3.67 -13.07 1.67
CA ARG A 35 -4.08 -13.82 2.86
C ARG A 35 -3.01 -13.79 3.93
N HIS A 36 -1.75 -13.66 3.51
CA HIS A 36 -0.60 -13.62 4.42
C HIS A 36 0.35 -12.47 4.06
N PRO A 37 1.00 -11.82 5.05
CA PRO A 37 1.93 -10.73 4.78
C PRO A 37 3.10 -11.11 3.86
N CYS A 38 3.52 -12.37 3.87
CA CYS A 38 4.58 -12.89 3.01
C CYS A 38 4.19 -12.95 1.53
N GLU A 39 2.90 -12.92 1.18
CA GLU A 39 2.44 -12.85 -0.21
C GLU A 39 2.58 -11.43 -0.77
N LEU A 40 2.59 -10.42 0.09
CA LEU A 40 2.75 -9.03 -0.34
C LEU A 40 4.20 -8.67 -0.64
N LYS A 41 5.18 -9.22 0.10
CA LYS A 41 6.57 -8.79 -0.02
C LYS A 41 7.56 -9.82 0.56
N GLY A 42 8.61 -10.12 -0.20
CA GLY A 42 9.76 -10.90 0.30
C GLY A 42 10.65 -10.13 1.30
N LEU A 43 11.45 -10.85 2.08
CA LEU A 43 12.32 -10.28 3.13
C LEU A 43 13.26 -9.17 2.64
N GLU A 44 13.84 -9.33 1.45
CA GLU A 44 14.84 -8.40 0.89
C GLU A 44 14.28 -7.42 -0.14
N GLU A 45 12.97 -7.49 -0.43
CA GLU A 45 12.37 -6.58 -1.41
C GLU A 45 12.12 -5.19 -0.82
N THR A 46 11.78 -4.23 -1.66
CA THR A 46 11.25 -2.92 -1.24
C THR A 46 9.79 -2.82 -1.64
N TRP A 47 8.97 -2.10 -0.87
CA TRP A 47 7.54 -1.96 -1.19
C TRP A 47 7.35 -1.27 -2.54
N THR A 48 8.22 -0.32 -2.84
CA THR A 48 8.32 0.32 -4.15
C THR A 48 8.50 -0.70 -5.30
N ASN A 49 9.39 -1.69 -5.14
CA ASN A 49 9.66 -2.65 -6.21
C ASN A 49 8.48 -3.59 -6.41
N VAL A 50 7.93 -4.14 -5.32
CA VAL A 50 6.74 -4.98 -5.36
C VAL A 50 5.60 -4.25 -6.05
N PHE A 51 5.28 -3.03 -5.61
CA PHE A 51 4.17 -2.26 -6.17
C PHE A 51 4.29 -2.03 -7.69
N LYS A 52 5.51 -1.89 -8.21
CA LYS A 52 5.75 -1.74 -9.66
C LYS A 52 5.57 -3.05 -10.43
N CYS A 53 5.80 -4.19 -9.78
CA CYS A 53 5.66 -5.51 -10.38
C CYS A 53 4.26 -6.11 -10.18
N THR A 54 3.47 -5.59 -9.24
CA THR A 54 2.10 -6.03 -9.00
C THR A 54 1.18 -5.54 -10.12
N GLU A 55 0.49 -6.48 -10.77
CA GLU A 55 -0.62 -6.17 -11.66
C GLU A 55 -1.89 -6.04 -10.83
N PHE A 56 -2.51 -4.86 -10.87
CA PHE A 56 -3.83 -4.65 -10.29
C PHE A 56 -4.88 -5.03 -11.34
N ASP A 57 -5.75 -5.97 -10.98
CA ASP A 57 -6.85 -6.37 -11.84
C ASP A 57 -7.79 -5.16 -12.02
N LYS A 58 -7.99 -4.75 -13.27
CA LYS A 58 -8.78 -3.56 -13.62
C LYS A 58 -10.28 -3.78 -13.42
N ASP A 59 -10.72 -5.03 -13.36
CA ASP A 59 -12.12 -5.39 -13.24
C ASP A 59 -12.58 -5.54 -11.77
N ALA A 60 -11.66 -5.38 -10.81
CA ALA A 60 -11.94 -5.41 -9.37
C ALA A 60 -12.19 -4.02 -8.74
N MET A 61 -12.15 -2.94 -9.54
CA MET A 61 -12.33 -1.54 -9.13
C MET A 61 -13.62 -0.95 -9.70
#